data_AF-A0A8H8RKW6-F1
#
_entry.id   AF-A0A8H8RKW6-F1
#
_cell.length_a   1.000
_cell.length_b   1.000
_cell.length_c   1.000
_cell.angle_alpha   90.00
_cell.angle_beta   90.00
_cell.angle_gamma   90.00
#
_symmetry.space_group_name_H-M   'P 1'
#
loop_
_entity.id
_entity.type
_entity.pdbx_description
1 polymer ?
#
loop_
_entity_poly.entity_id
_entity_poly.type
_entity_poly.pdbx_seq_one_letter_code
_entity_poly.pdbx_strand_id
1 'polypeptide(L)'
;MSQLQQTPPQSPTTKLSLPSRIFHSFLVARPFLPESAIRTPPPEGWPAEDRETFCKMGKSSQVIDILSHLSYIDSPTWEWFHDTKPINYISPLNQRRISENWEAKRYLFEPIGQRLGEDVFSLTDGKLYGVWVLLDVKAGFVDRGAVVN
;
A
#
# COMPACT_ATOMS: atom_id res chain seq x y z
N MET A 1 19.22 49.41 3.05
CA MET A 1 19.37 48.05 2.46
C MET A 1 19.38 47.05 3.60
N SER A 2 18.25 46.41 3.88
CA SER A 2 18.18 45.30 4.85
C SER A 2 17.61 44.10 4.11
N GLN A 3 18.40 43.04 4.01
CA GLN A 3 18.01 41.81 3.33
C GLN A 3 16.93 41.10 4.14
N LEU A 4 15.85 40.73 3.44
CA LEU A 4 14.79 39.86 3.92
C LEU A 4 15.36 38.46 4.09
N GLN A 5 15.39 37.99 5.34
CA GLN A 5 15.75 36.63 5.68
C GLN A 5 14.61 35.70 5.25
N GLN A 6 14.79 34.99 4.14
CA GLN A 6 13.84 34.00 3.65
C GLN A 6 13.87 32.79 4.58
N THR A 7 12.79 32.56 5.32
CA THR A 7 12.49 31.27 5.94
C THR A 7 12.40 30.19 4.86
N PRO A 8 12.97 28.99 5.07
CA PRO A 8 12.82 27.89 4.13
C PRO A 8 11.34 27.52 4.00
N PRO A 9 10.86 27.12 2.80
CA PRO A 9 9.46 26.77 2.59
C PRO A 9 9.15 25.52 3.42
N GLN A 10 8.32 25.68 4.45
CA GLN A 10 7.71 24.55 5.14
C GLN A 10 6.86 23.80 4.11
N SER A 11 7.29 22.58 3.79
CA SER A 11 6.56 21.67 2.92
C SER A 11 5.11 21.52 3.42
N PRO A 12 4.11 21.51 2.53
CA PRO A 12 2.73 21.38 2.94
C PRO A 12 2.58 20.08 3.74
N THR A 13 2.22 20.22 5.01
CA THR A 13 2.02 19.11 5.92
C THR A 13 0.69 18.47 5.56
N THR A 14 0.68 17.64 4.51
CA THR A 14 -0.44 16.80 4.13
C THR A 14 -0.86 15.99 5.36
N LYS A 15 -2.16 16.02 5.69
CA LYS A 15 -2.75 15.10 6.66
C LYS A 15 -2.71 13.68 6.06
N LEU A 16 -1.54 13.05 6.04
CA LEU A 16 -1.46 11.62 5.81
C LEU A 16 -2.19 10.93 6.96
N SER A 17 -3.10 10.02 6.63
CA SER A 17 -3.77 9.19 7.63
C SER A 17 -2.72 8.47 8.49
N LEU A 18 -3.01 8.32 9.79
CA LEU A 18 -2.11 7.68 10.75
C LEU A 18 -1.54 6.34 10.24
N PRO A 19 -2.34 5.46 9.58
CA PRO A 19 -1.85 4.19 9.05
C PRO A 19 -0.77 4.35 7.97
N SER A 20 -0.92 5.29 7.03
CA SER A 20 0.05 5.49 5.94
C SER A 20 1.41 5.97 6.48
N ARG A 21 1.40 6.85 7.49
CA ARG A 21 2.64 7.32 8.14
C ARG A 21 3.34 6.21 8.93
N ILE A 22 2.58 5.38 9.64
CA ILE A 22 3.11 4.23 10.37
C ILE A 22 3.74 3.25 9.39
N PHE A 23 3.06 2.95 8.28
CA PHE A 23 3.58 2.03 7.27
C PHE A 23 4.86 2.56 6.62
N HIS A 24 4.91 3.83 6.20
CA HIS A 24 6.13 4.42 5.66
C HIS A 24 7.30 4.37 6.66
N SER A 25 7.05 4.78 7.91
CA SER A 25 8.09 4.73 8.97
C SER A 25 8.59 3.31 9.21
N PHE A 26 7.67 2.34 9.14
CA PHE A 26 7.99 0.93 9.24
C PHE A 26 8.85 0.44 8.06
N LEU A 27 8.58 0.89 6.84
CA LEU A 27 9.40 0.54 5.66
C LEU A 27 10.83 1.09 5.78
N VAL A 28 10.97 2.38 6.12
CA VAL A 28 12.27 3.05 6.24
C VAL A 28 13.13 2.42 7.35
N ALA A 29 12.51 1.87 8.39
CA ALA A 29 13.23 1.19 9.48
C ALA A 29 13.79 -0.20 9.10
N ARG A 30 13.54 -0.72 7.89
CA ARG A 30 13.99 -2.06 7.48
C ARG A 30 15.44 -2.04 6.99
N PRO A 31 16.35 -2.80 7.63
CA PRO A 31 17.68 -2.98 7.07
C PRO A 31 17.55 -3.69 5.70
N PHE A 32 18.41 -3.32 4.76
CA PHE A 32 18.48 -3.88 3.39
C PHE A 32 17.33 -3.51 2.43
N LEU A 33 16.38 -2.67 2.81
CA LEU A 33 15.47 -2.02 1.86
C LEU A 33 16.10 -0.67 1.43
N PRO A 34 16.55 -0.52 0.18
CA PRO A 34 17.06 0.78 -0.28
C PRO A 34 15.92 1.80 -0.30
N GLU A 35 16.19 3.01 0.16
CA GLU A 35 15.20 4.10 0.17
C GLU A 35 14.66 4.39 -1.25
N SER A 36 15.50 4.21 -2.27
CA SER A 36 15.10 4.35 -3.69
C SER A 36 14.06 3.33 -4.15
N ALA A 37 13.87 2.22 -3.42
CA ALA A 37 12.80 1.26 -3.70
C ALA A 37 11.47 1.66 -3.06
N ILE A 38 11.44 2.64 -2.15
CA ILE A 38 10.22 3.14 -1.53
C ILE A 38 9.66 4.27 -2.39
N ARG A 39 8.45 4.08 -2.89
CA ARG A 39 7.69 5.09 -3.61
C ARG A 39 6.72 5.78 -2.67
N THR A 40 6.97 7.07 -2.46
CA THR A 40 6.12 7.93 -1.65
C THR A 40 5.06 8.58 -2.53
N PRO A 41 3.78 8.63 -2.08
CA PRO A 41 2.75 9.35 -2.81
C PRO A 41 3.04 10.85 -2.87
N PRO A 42 2.55 11.55 -3.90
CA PRO A 42 2.47 13.01 -3.91
C PRO A 42 1.68 13.57 -2.71
N PRO A 43 1.81 14.88 -2.40
CA PRO A 43 1.07 15.52 -1.30
C PRO A 43 -0.45 15.38 -1.38
N GLU A 44 -1.01 15.26 -2.58
CA GLU A 44 -2.46 15.07 -2.83
C GLU A 44 -2.85 13.58 -2.97
N GLY A 45 -1.91 12.67 -2.74
CA GLY A 45 -2.07 11.23 -3.00
C GLY A 45 -1.71 10.83 -4.43
N TRP A 46 -1.86 9.54 -4.71
CA TRP A 46 -1.73 8.97 -6.05
C TRP A 46 -2.82 9.52 -7.00
N PRO A 47 -2.57 9.58 -8.32
CA PRO A 47 -3.52 10.08 -9.31
C PRO A 47 -4.96 9.54 -9.16
N ALA A 48 -5.94 10.36 -9.56
CA ALA A 48 -7.35 10.01 -9.47
C ALA A 48 -7.70 8.72 -10.25
N GLU A 49 -7.00 8.43 -11.34
CA GLU A 49 -7.15 7.20 -12.14
C GLU A 49 -6.85 5.94 -11.33
N ASP A 50 -5.84 5.99 -10.44
CA ASP A 50 -5.52 4.87 -9.55
C ASP A 50 -6.64 4.68 -8.53
N ARG A 51 -7.19 5.78 -8.02
CA ARG A 51 -8.32 5.76 -7.08
C ARG A 51 -9.56 5.14 -7.69
N GLU A 52 -9.90 5.51 -8.93
CA GLU A 52 -11.01 4.90 -9.67
C GLU A 52 -10.82 3.41 -9.88
N THR A 53 -9.58 2.98 -10.13
CA THR A 53 -9.24 1.57 -10.23
C THR A 53 -9.43 0.85 -8.90
N PHE A 54 -9.02 1.43 -7.77
CA PHE A 54 -9.23 0.83 -6.46
C PHE A 54 -10.71 0.67 -6.12
N CYS A 55 -11.59 1.58 -6.55
CA CYS A 55 -13.04 1.45 -6.35
C CYS A 55 -13.60 0.14 -6.95
N LYS A 56 -13.00 -0.39 -8.02
CA LYS A 56 -13.41 -1.65 -8.65
C LYS A 56 -13.16 -2.88 -7.77
N MET A 57 -12.34 -2.74 -6.72
CA MET A 57 -12.09 -3.81 -5.75
C MET A 57 -13.30 -4.07 -4.83
N GLY A 58 -14.28 -3.16 -4.80
CA GLY A 58 -15.42 -3.24 -3.88
C GLY A 58 -15.05 -3.01 -2.42
N LYS A 59 -13.99 -2.22 -2.16
CA LYS A 59 -13.52 -1.84 -0.82
C LYS A 59 -14.18 -0.55 -0.36
N SER A 60 -14.20 -0.34 0.95
CA SER A 60 -14.78 0.85 1.56
C SER A 60 -14.00 2.11 1.19
N SER A 61 -14.66 3.27 1.18
CA SER A 61 -14.03 4.55 0.85
C SER A 61 -12.81 4.87 1.71
N GLN A 62 -12.76 4.37 2.94
CA GLN A 62 -11.63 4.53 3.85
C GLN A 62 -10.41 3.70 3.41
N VAL A 63 -10.61 2.47 2.95
CA VAL A 63 -9.54 1.65 2.34
C VAL A 63 -9.01 2.33 1.08
N ILE A 64 -9.91 2.83 0.22
CA ILE A 64 -9.54 3.53 -1.00
C ILE A 64 -8.70 4.77 -0.69
N ASP A 65 -9.11 5.56 0.31
CA ASP A 65 -8.37 6.75 0.76
C ASP A 65 -6.96 6.38 1.29
N ILE A 66 -6.85 5.30 2.08
CA ILE A 66 -5.55 4.82 2.55
C ILE A 66 -4.67 4.37 1.40
N LEU A 67 -5.18 3.55 0.48
CA LEU A 67 -4.43 3.06 -0.69
C LEU A 67 -3.94 4.22 -1.57
N SER A 68 -4.73 5.28 -1.72
CA SER A 68 -4.36 6.50 -2.43
C SER A 68 -3.23 7.30 -1.75
N HIS A 69 -2.99 7.10 -0.45
CA HIS A 69 -1.93 7.79 0.30
C HIS A 69 -0.87 6.84 0.87
N LEU A 70 -0.87 5.58 0.47
CA LEU A 70 0.06 4.58 0.98
C LEU A 70 1.37 4.64 0.18
N SER A 71 2.50 4.50 0.89
CA SER A 71 3.80 4.30 0.25
C SER A 71 3.96 2.85 -0.20
N TYR A 72 4.53 2.61 -1.38
CA TYR A 72 4.69 1.26 -1.94
C TYR A 72 6.16 0.92 -2.15
N ILE A 73 6.50 -0.37 -2.14
CA ILE A 73 7.82 -0.84 -2.51
C ILE A 73 7.82 -1.20 -3.99
N ASP A 74 8.67 -0.56 -4.77
CA ASP A 74 8.88 -0.81 -6.19
C ASP A 74 10.21 -1.54 -6.42
N SER A 75 10.29 -2.74 -5.85
CA SER A 75 11.44 -3.62 -6.01
C SER A 75 10.97 -5.06 -6.22
N PRO A 76 11.05 -5.60 -7.45
CA PRO A 76 10.53 -6.94 -7.76
C PRO A 76 11.32 -8.06 -7.09
N THR A 77 12.55 -7.79 -6.68
CA THR A 77 13.47 -8.75 -6.04
C THR A 77 13.44 -8.66 -4.51
N TRP A 78 12.79 -7.65 -3.92
CA TRP A 78 12.73 -7.51 -2.48
C TRP A 78 11.60 -8.35 -1.90
N GLU A 79 11.93 -9.14 -0.89
CA GLU A 79 10.99 -10.01 -0.18
C GLU A 79 11.11 -9.70 1.31
N TRP A 80 9.97 -9.56 2.00
CA TRP A 80 9.95 -9.33 3.45
C TRP A 80 10.30 -10.63 4.18
N PHE A 81 9.77 -11.75 3.68
CA PHE A 81 10.05 -13.10 4.15
C PHE A 81 10.04 -14.02 2.93
N HIS A 82 10.54 -15.26 3.08
CA HIS A 82 10.50 -16.25 2.00
C HIS A 82 9.07 -16.32 1.42
N ASP A 83 8.93 -16.18 0.11
CA ASP A 83 7.65 -16.16 -0.61
C ASP A 83 6.66 -15.04 -0.20
N THR A 84 7.13 -13.98 0.48
CA THR A 84 6.31 -12.84 0.92
C THR A 84 6.76 -11.55 0.27
N LYS A 85 5.99 -11.08 -0.72
CA LYS A 85 6.33 -9.88 -1.51
C LYS A 85 5.39 -8.73 -1.18
N PRO A 86 5.88 -7.48 -1.13
CA PRO A 86 5.00 -6.32 -1.01
C PRO A 86 4.12 -6.20 -2.25
N ILE A 87 2.85 -5.81 -2.06
CA ILE A 87 1.96 -5.50 -3.17
C ILE A 87 2.12 -4.03 -3.53
N ASN A 88 2.61 -3.76 -4.74
CA ASN A 88 2.59 -2.44 -5.33
C ASN A 88 1.28 -2.23 -6.10
N TYR A 89 0.26 -1.64 -5.46
CA TYR A 89 -1.06 -1.42 -6.06
C TYR A 89 -1.03 -0.42 -7.22
N ILE A 90 -0.09 0.53 -7.24
CA ILE A 90 0.06 1.53 -8.31
C ILE A 90 0.92 1.04 -9.48
N SER A 91 1.44 -0.19 -9.43
CA SER A 91 2.19 -0.73 -10.57
C SER A 91 1.26 -0.89 -11.78
N PRO A 92 1.70 -0.58 -13.01
CA PRO A 92 0.86 -0.69 -14.21
C PRO A 92 0.21 -2.07 -14.38
N LEU A 93 0.94 -3.12 -13.99
CA LEU A 93 0.45 -4.49 -14.05
C LEU A 93 -0.69 -4.74 -13.05
N ASN A 94 -0.58 -4.25 -11.81
CA ASN A 94 -1.64 -4.43 -10.82
C ASN A 94 -2.83 -3.52 -11.09
N GLN A 95 -2.61 -2.28 -11.53
CA GLN A 95 -3.66 -1.39 -12.03
C GLN A 95 -4.48 -2.08 -13.12
N ARG A 96 -3.82 -2.67 -14.13
CA ARG A 96 -4.48 -3.45 -15.18
C ARG A 96 -5.27 -4.66 -14.65
N ARG A 97 -4.68 -5.43 -13.73
CA ARG A 97 -5.34 -6.62 -13.14
C ARG A 97 -6.60 -6.26 -12.38
N ILE A 98 -6.56 -5.17 -11.61
CA ILE A 98 -7.71 -4.67 -10.85
C ILE A 98 -8.74 -4.10 -11.82
N SER A 99 -8.32 -3.31 -12.80
CA SER A 99 -9.22 -2.55 -13.66
C SER A 99 -9.97 -3.41 -14.68
N GLU A 100 -9.33 -4.46 -15.22
CA GLU A 100 -9.89 -5.33 -16.26
C GLU A 100 -10.54 -6.60 -15.71
N ASN A 101 -10.02 -7.15 -14.60
CA ASN A 101 -10.42 -8.50 -14.17
C ASN A 101 -10.24 -8.75 -12.67
N TRP A 102 -10.74 -7.83 -11.83
CA TRP A 102 -10.61 -7.91 -10.37
C TRP A 102 -11.01 -9.28 -9.81
N GLU A 103 -12.21 -9.76 -10.08
CA GLU A 103 -12.72 -11.00 -9.46
C GLU A 103 -11.86 -12.23 -9.81
N ALA A 104 -11.38 -12.36 -11.06
CA ALA A 104 -10.52 -13.49 -11.43
C ALA A 104 -9.06 -13.31 -11.01
N LYS A 105 -8.61 -12.08 -10.68
CA LYS A 105 -7.24 -11.78 -10.24
C LYS A 105 -7.13 -11.51 -8.74
N ARG A 106 -8.24 -11.55 -8.01
CA ARG A 106 -8.32 -11.29 -6.57
C ARG A 106 -7.35 -12.14 -5.75
N TYR A 107 -7.08 -13.37 -6.16
CA TYR A 107 -6.10 -14.27 -5.52
C TYR A 107 -4.66 -13.74 -5.46
N LEU A 108 -4.34 -12.68 -6.22
CA LEU A 108 -3.03 -12.00 -6.16
C LEU A 108 -2.99 -10.90 -5.08
N PHE A 109 -4.15 -10.54 -4.54
CA PHE A 109 -4.33 -9.42 -3.60
C PHE A 109 -4.99 -9.86 -2.30
N GLU A 110 -5.49 -11.09 -2.23
CA GLU A 110 -6.15 -11.67 -1.08
C GLU A 110 -5.69 -13.13 -0.89
N PRO A 111 -5.62 -13.64 0.36
CA PRO A 111 -5.28 -15.02 0.63
C PRO A 111 -6.14 -16.02 -0.15
N ILE A 112 -5.52 -17.10 -0.64
CA ILE A 112 -6.19 -18.12 -1.46
C ILE A 112 -7.41 -18.68 -0.69
N GLY A 113 -8.55 -18.76 -1.38
CA GLY A 113 -9.79 -19.30 -0.82
C GLY A 113 -10.53 -18.36 0.14
N GLN A 114 -9.97 -17.18 0.44
CA GLN A 114 -10.61 -16.19 1.32
C GLN A 114 -11.11 -15.00 0.51
N ARG A 115 -12.17 -14.33 0.98
CA ARG A 115 -12.62 -13.02 0.49
C ARG A 115 -12.52 -12.02 1.62
N LEU A 116 -11.65 -11.04 1.46
CA LEU A 116 -11.46 -10.01 2.48
C LEU A 116 -12.67 -9.08 2.50
N GLY A 117 -13.08 -8.66 3.70
CA GLY A 117 -14.14 -7.67 3.88
C GLY A 117 -13.81 -6.33 3.19
N GLU A 118 -14.81 -5.46 3.09
CA GLU A 118 -14.67 -4.16 2.44
C GLU A 118 -13.64 -3.25 3.11
N ASP A 119 -13.45 -3.40 4.43
CA ASP A 119 -12.53 -2.59 5.26
C ASP A 119 -11.13 -3.20 5.40
N VAL A 120 -10.87 -4.34 4.73
CA VAL A 120 -9.63 -5.10 4.87
C VAL A 120 -8.92 -5.24 3.52
N PHE A 121 -7.61 -4.99 3.49
CA PHE A 121 -6.78 -5.22 2.32
C PHE A 121 -5.39 -5.75 2.70
N SER A 122 -4.70 -6.35 1.72
CA SER A 122 -3.39 -6.95 1.93
C SER A 122 -2.26 -5.98 1.58
N LEU A 123 -1.20 -5.97 2.38
CA LEU A 123 0.04 -5.25 2.10
C LEU A 123 1.07 -6.13 1.39
N THR A 124 0.92 -7.46 1.51
CA THR A 124 1.81 -8.45 0.90
C THR A 124 1.03 -9.54 0.17
N ASP A 125 1.66 -10.10 -0.87
CA ASP A 125 1.34 -11.36 -1.52
C ASP A 125 2.18 -12.44 -0.82
N GLY A 126 1.50 -13.42 -0.23
CA GLY A 126 2.11 -14.62 0.33
C GLY A 126 1.82 -15.84 -0.54
N LYS A 127 2.87 -16.46 -1.10
CA LYS A 127 2.75 -17.70 -1.89
C LYS A 127 2.85 -18.95 -1.00
N LEU A 128 3.56 -20.01 -1.44
CA LEU A 128 3.60 -21.33 -0.80
C LEU A 128 3.85 -21.27 0.72
N TYR A 129 4.87 -20.53 1.13
CA TYR A 129 5.24 -20.33 2.55
C TYR A 129 5.13 -18.87 2.99
N GLY A 130 4.50 -18.05 2.15
CA GLY A 130 4.43 -16.61 2.35
C GLY A 130 3.39 -16.21 3.39
N VAL A 131 3.59 -15.04 3.97
CA VAL A 131 2.69 -14.45 4.96
C VAL A 131 1.92 -13.31 4.32
N TRP A 132 0.59 -13.35 4.44
CA TRP A 132 -0.26 -12.22 4.08
C TRP A 132 -0.32 -11.25 5.26
N VAL A 133 0.14 -10.03 5.06
CA VAL A 133 -0.03 -8.95 6.04
C VAL A 133 -1.30 -8.21 5.67
N LEU A 134 -2.32 -8.28 6.53
CA LEU A 134 -3.63 -7.69 6.30
C LEU A 134 -3.79 -6.45 7.17
N LEU A 135 -4.32 -5.37 6.60
CA LEU A 135 -4.68 -4.17 7.35
C LEU A 135 -6.21 -4.10 7.44
N ASP A 136 -6.74 -4.18 8.66
CA ASP A 136 -8.14 -3.86 8.95
C ASP A 136 -8.23 -2.39 9.35
N VAL A 137 -8.80 -1.60 8.45
CA VAL A 137 -8.87 -0.14 8.57
C VAL A 137 -9.90 0.28 9.62
N LYS A 138 -10.96 -0.51 9.80
CA LYS A 138 -12.05 -0.21 10.72
C LYS A 138 -11.67 -0.53 12.16
N ALA A 139 -10.99 -1.66 12.36
CA ALA A 139 -10.52 -2.07 13.67
C ALA A 139 -9.19 -1.41 14.06
N GLY A 140 -8.46 -0.83 13.10
CA GLY A 140 -7.23 -0.07 13.34
C GLY A 140 -6.02 -0.93 13.72
N PHE A 141 -6.02 -2.22 13.37
CA PHE A 141 -4.91 -3.13 13.63
C PHE A 141 -4.41 -3.82 12.35
N VAL A 142 -3.14 -4.25 12.38
CA VAL A 142 -2.51 -5.05 11.33
C VAL A 142 -2.53 -6.50 11.80
N ASP A 143 -3.14 -7.40 11.02
CA ASP A 143 -3.11 -8.84 11.27
C ASP A 143 -2.12 -9.55 10.35
N ARG A 144 -1.57 -10.68 10.80
CA ARG A 144 -0.79 -11.59 9.95
C ARG A 144 -1.68 -12.79 9.61
N GLY A 145 -2.20 -12.80 8.38
CA GLY A 145 -2.82 -13.98 7.80
C GLY A 145 -1.76 -14.97 7.35
N ALA A 146 -1.61 -16.09 8.05
CA ALA A 146 -0.93 -17.25 7.51
C ALA A 146 -1.90 -18.03 6.62
N VAL A 147 -1.48 -18.43 5.42
CA VAL A 147 -2.19 -19.49 4.69
C VAL A 147 -1.85 -20.79 5.41
N VAL A 148 -2.81 -21.35 6.14
CA VAL A 148 -2.69 -22.73 6.62
C VAL A 148 -3.01 -23.61 5.42
N ASN A 149 -1.96 -24.16 4.78
CA ASN A 149 -2.09 -25.19 3.75
C ASN A 149 -2.64 -26.49 4.37
#